data_AF-A0A2V8NIA9-F1
#
_entry.id   AF-A0A2V8NIA9-F1
#
_cell.length_a   1.000
_cell.length_b   1.000
_cell.length_c   1.000
_cell.angle_alpha   90.00
_cell.angle_beta   90.00
_cell.angle_gamma   90.00
#
_symmetry.space_group_name_H-M   'P 1'
#
loop_
_entity.id
_entity.type
_entity.pdbx_description
1 polymer ?
#
loop_
_entity_poly.entity_id
_entity_poly.type
_entity_poly.pdbx_seq_one_letter_code
_entity_poly.pdbx_strand_id
1 'polypeptide(L)'
;MKYLLWVCVVAVLAVIPAFAQTPIRIEVSAYGGVPLNHTLRSVFCCTTAASFLSYSTDDASYITGLSAGVVLLDRIHVTFGAMYMPVSFRSTGTTCCPIAHPITSTHGASWEFPLLGDYRWLNGAVRPFSGGGLMIGNRTSGGQSQSPAPVVSGGVEWLRQRFVIRPEVRYTHYPQHPSSNVAVGRPRTQIQILIGVAYRM
;
A
#
# COMPACT_ATOMS: atom_id res chain seq x y z
N MET A 1 -28.49 13.47 -38.83
CA MET A 1 -27.80 12.68 -37.77
C MET A 1 -26.63 11.81 -38.25
N LYS A 2 -26.46 11.49 -39.55
CA LYS A 2 -25.33 10.66 -40.03
C LYS A 2 -23.95 11.34 -39.98
N TYR A 3 -23.88 12.66 -40.09
CA TYR A 3 -22.61 13.40 -40.11
C TYR A 3 -21.97 13.60 -38.72
N LEU A 4 -22.76 13.56 -37.64
CA LEU A 4 -22.26 13.74 -36.27
C LEU A 4 -21.41 12.54 -35.80
N LEU A 5 -21.79 11.33 -36.22
CA LEU A 5 -21.07 10.10 -35.89
C LEU A 5 -19.68 10.06 -36.54
N TRP A 6 -19.56 10.54 -37.78
CA TRP A 6 -18.29 10.62 -38.51
C TRP A 6 -17.33 11.65 -37.91
N VAL A 7 -17.84 12.78 -37.44
CA VAL A 7 -17.01 13.79 -36.75
C VAL A 7 -16.46 13.23 -35.43
N CYS A 8 -17.27 12.49 -34.66
CA CYS A 8 -16.78 11.82 -33.44
C CYS A 8 -15.73 10.74 -33.75
N VAL A 9 -15.92 9.94 -34.80
CA VAL A 9 -14.96 8.88 -35.17
C VAL A 9 -13.63 9.48 -35.65
N VAL A 10 -13.67 10.55 -36.46
CA VAL A 10 -12.45 11.24 -36.92
C VAL A 10 -11.76 11.99 -35.78
N ALA A 11 -12.51 12.61 -34.85
CA ALA A 11 -11.94 13.24 -33.67
C ALA A 11 -11.26 12.20 -32.74
N VAL A 12 -11.87 11.03 -32.55
CA VAL A 12 -11.27 9.95 -31.75
C VAL A 12 -10.01 9.38 -32.43
N LEU A 13 -10.03 9.19 -33.76
CA LEU A 13 -8.85 8.70 -34.51
C LEU A 13 -7.71 9.72 -34.56
N ALA A 14 -8.00 11.03 -34.54
CA ALA A 14 -6.99 12.08 -34.55
C ALA A 14 -6.31 12.29 -33.17
N VAL A 15 -6.91 11.85 -32.07
CA VAL A 15 -6.32 11.93 -30.73
C VAL A 15 -5.29 10.83 -30.48
N ILE A 16 -5.41 9.67 -31.14
CA ILE A 16 -4.52 8.51 -30.95
C ILE A 16 -3.04 8.81 -31.31
N PRO A 17 -2.70 9.51 -32.41
CA PRO A 17 -1.29 9.77 -32.74
C PRO A 17 -0.63 10.84 -31.86
N ALA A 18 -1.39 11.68 -31.15
CA ALA A 18 -0.82 12.68 -30.25
C ALA A 18 -0.17 12.05 -28.99
N PHE A 19 -0.63 10.88 -28.57
CA PHE A 19 -0.03 10.12 -27.46
C PHE A 19 1.16 9.25 -27.89
N ALA A 20 1.41 9.08 -29.19
CA ALA A 20 2.50 8.24 -29.69
C ALA A 20 3.89 8.91 -29.63
N GLN A 21 3.95 10.24 -29.39
CA GLN A 21 5.20 11.00 -29.43
C GLN A 21 5.83 11.28 -28.06
N THR A 22 5.18 10.87 -26.97
CA THR A 22 5.69 11.15 -25.62
C THR A 22 6.51 9.95 -25.14
N PRO A 23 7.75 10.16 -24.67
CA PRO A 23 8.61 9.06 -24.24
C PRO A 23 8.02 8.40 -23.00
N ILE A 24 7.36 7.26 -23.20
CA ILE A 24 6.94 6.35 -22.14
C ILE A 24 8.21 5.70 -21.60
N ARG A 25 8.47 5.83 -20.30
CA ARG A 25 9.60 5.15 -19.64
C ARG A 25 9.09 4.16 -18.62
N ILE A 26 9.77 3.03 -18.53
CA ILE A 26 9.40 1.97 -17.60
C ILE A 26 10.35 2.07 -16.40
N GLU A 27 9.80 1.95 -15.19
CA GLU A 27 10.55 2.04 -13.95
C GLU A 27 10.27 0.81 -13.09
N VAL A 28 11.32 0.08 -12.72
CA VAL A 28 11.23 -1.05 -11.78
C VAL A 28 11.92 -0.64 -10.50
N SER A 29 11.22 -0.78 -9.37
CA SER A 29 11.69 -0.28 -8.08
C SER A 29 11.64 -1.35 -7.00
N ALA A 30 12.56 -1.27 -6.06
CA ALA A 30 12.50 -1.95 -4.77
C ALA A 30 12.33 -0.90 -3.66
N TYR A 31 11.55 -1.23 -2.64
CA TYR A 31 11.29 -0.36 -1.49
C TYR A 31 11.73 -1.05 -0.19
N GLY A 32 12.28 -0.25 0.73
CA GLY A 32 12.49 -0.62 2.12
C GLY A 32 12.02 0.50 3.04
N GLY A 33 11.47 0.19 4.20
CA GLY A 33 10.96 1.23 5.09
C GLY A 33 10.45 0.73 6.43
N VAL A 34 9.79 1.62 7.16
CA VAL A 34 9.22 1.34 8.48
C VAL A 34 7.84 1.99 8.62
N PRO A 35 6.88 1.31 9.28
CA PRO A 35 5.65 1.96 9.71
C PRO A 35 5.95 2.87 10.93
N LEU A 36 5.35 4.05 10.97
CA LEU A 36 5.50 5.00 12.08
C LEU A 36 4.47 4.80 13.19
N ASN A 37 3.39 4.10 12.89
CA ASN A 37 2.32 3.83 13.82
C ASN A 37 1.92 2.36 13.76
N HIS A 38 1.01 1.97 14.66
CA HIS A 38 0.54 0.60 14.74
C HIS A 38 0.08 0.09 13.37
N THR A 39 0.50 -1.12 13.02
CA THR A 39 0.16 -1.78 11.74
C THR A 39 -1.04 -2.69 11.89
N LEU A 40 -1.26 -3.17 13.11
CA LEU A 40 -2.33 -4.07 13.50
C LEU A 40 -3.01 -3.56 14.78
N ARG A 41 -4.26 -3.97 14.95
CA ARG A 41 -5.07 -3.72 16.14
C ARG A 41 -5.60 -5.04 16.66
N SER A 42 -5.47 -5.22 17.97
CA SER A 42 -6.10 -6.28 18.74
C SER A 42 -7.64 -6.22 18.68
N VAL A 43 -8.28 -7.35 18.40
CA VAL A 43 -9.74 -7.50 18.50
C VAL A 43 -10.04 -8.54 19.57
N PHE A 44 -11.05 -8.29 20.40
CA PHE A 44 -11.52 -9.23 21.40
C PHE A 44 -12.45 -10.26 20.74
N CYS A 45 -12.21 -11.55 20.97
CA CYS A 45 -13.06 -12.61 20.44
C CYS A 45 -13.62 -13.47 21.59
N CYS A 46 -14.95 -13.61 21.65
CA CYS A 46 -15.62 -14.51 22.58
C CYS A 46 -15.75 -15.88 21.90
N THR A 47 -15.05 -16.90 22.41
CA THR A 47 -15.14 -18.26 21.84
C THR A 47 -16.26 -19.09 22.47
N THR A 48 -16.55 -18.91 23.77
CA THR A 48 -17.72 -19.48 24.49
C THR A 48 -17.94 -18.74 25.83
N ALA A 49 -19.03 -19.02 26.56
CA ALA A 49 -19.38 -18.41 27.85
C ALA A 49 -18.33 -18.61 28.99
N ALA A 50 -17.30 -19.41 28.74
CA ALA A 50 -16.30 -19.85 29.71
C ALA A 50 -14.86 -19.56 29.27
N SER A 51 -14.61 -18.95 28.11
CA SER A 51 -13.26 -18.63 27.66
C SER A 51 -13.20 -17.33 26.85
N PHE A 52 -12.27 -16.46 27.27
CA PHE A 52 -11.99 -15.18 26.67
C PHE A 52 -10.61 -15.25 26.00
N LEU A 53 -10.52 -14.80 24.75
CA LEU A 53 -9.26 -14.77 24.01
C LEU A 53 -8.91 -13.30 23.74
N SER A 54 -7.84 -12.83 24.39
CA SER A 54 -7.28 -11.51 24.16
C SER A 54 -6.08 -11.64 23.22
N TYR A 55 -6.07 -10.84 22.17
CA TYR A 55 -4.95 -10.78 21.24
C TYR A 55 -4.16 -9.49 21.50
N SER A 56 -2.85 -9.57 21.63
CA SER A 56 -1.93 -8.43 21.57
C SER A 56 -1.15 -8.55 20.26
N THR A 57 -1.04 -7.48 19.50
CA THR A 57 -0.33 -7.46 18.22
C THR A 57 0.98 -6.71 18.38
N ASP A 58 2.07 -7.32 17.93
CA ASP A 58 3.34 -6.61 17.78
C ASP A 58 3.40 -6.00 16.38
N ASP A 59 3.94 -4.78 16.30
CA ASP A 59 4.03 -4.06 15.04
C ASP A 59 5.13 -4.61 14.13
N ALA A 60 4.90 -4.47 12.82
CA ALA A 60 5.91 -4.77 11.83
C ALA A 60 7.13 -3.85 12.01
N SER A 61 8.32 -4.44 12.19
CA SER A 61 9.57 -3.69 12.34
C SER A 61 10.08 -3.09 11.03
N TYR A 62 9.71 -3.67 9.89
CA TYR A 62 10.14 -3.19 8.57
C TYR A 62 9.10 -3.51 7.48
N ILE A 63 9.21 -2.78 6.38
CA ILE A 63 8.45 -2.97 5.14
C ILE A 63 9.48 -3.21 4.04
N THR A 64 9.24 -4.21 3.19
CA THR A 64 10.04 -4.42 1.98
C THR A 64 9.13 -4.74 0.82
N GLY A 65 9.46 -4.31 -0.39
CA GLY A 65 8.58 -4.54 -1.53
C GLY A 65 9.22 -4.28 -2.87
N LEU A 66 8.48 -4.64 -3.90
CA LEU A 66 8.82 -4.38 -5.29
C LEU A 66 7.69 -3.59 -5.94
N SER A 67 8.01 -2.83 -6.98
CA SER A 67 7.01 -2.18 -7.81
C SER A 67 7.44 -2.09 -9.26
N ALA A 68 6.47 -2.03 -10.15
CA ALA A 68 6.65 -1.63 -11.52
C ALA A 68 5.81 -0.39 -11.79
N GLY A 69 6.36 0.54 -12.56
CA GLY A 69 5.71 1.79 -12.90
C GLY A 69 6.04 2.27 -14.29
N VAL A 70 5.23 3.23 -14.73
CA VAL A 70 5.37 3.88 -16.03
C VAL A 70 5.38 5.39 -15.80
N VAL A 71 6.38 6.05 -16.38
CA VAL A 71 6.49 7.50 -16.41
C VAL A 71 5.90 8.03 -17.72
N LEU A 72 4.87 8.86 -17.58
CA LEU A 72 4.16 9.56 -18.64
C LEU A 72 4.56 11.04 -18.57
N LEU A 73 4.87 11.63 -19.73
CA LEU A 73 5.13 13.08 -19.86
C LEU A 73 6.24 13.62 -18.93
N ASP A 74 7.20 12.77 -18.53
CA ASP A 74 8.28 13.06 -17.55
C ASP A 74 7.81 13.47 -16.13
N ARG A 75 6.52 13.72 -15.92
CA ARG A 75 5.95 14.25 -14.67
C ARG A 75 4.95 13.34 -13.99
N ILE A 76 4.17 12.58 -14.75
CA ILE A 76 3.15 11.68 -14.21
C ILE A 76 3.79 10.31 -14.09
N HIS A 77 3.67 9.68 -12.93
CA HIS A 77 4.21 8.36 -12.68
C HIS A 77 3.13 7.48 -12.09
N VAL A 78 2.82 6.38 -12.78
CA VAL A 78 1.83 5.40 -12.30
C VAL A 78 2.58 4.17 -11.86
N THR A 79 2.32 3.68 -10.66
CA THR A 79 3.07 2.58 -10.03
C THR A 79 2.14 1.55 -9.43
N PHE A 80 2.44 0.27 -9.69
CA PHE A 80 1.84 -0.86 -9.02
C PHE A 80 2.89 -1.57 -8.16
N GLY A 81 2.60 -1.79 -6.89
CA GLY A 81 3.51 -2.39 -5.92
C GLY A 81 3.01 -3.69 -5.31
N ALA A 82 3.95 -4.41 -4.69
CA ALA A 82 3.70 -5.49 -3.76
C ALA A 82 4.65 -5.32 -2.57
N MET A 83 4.09 -5.08 -1.39
CA MET A 83 4.81 -4.79 -0.15
C MET A 83 4.54 -5.89 0.87
N TYR A 84 5.60 -6.37 1.50
CA TYR A 84 5.63 -7.37 2.55
C TYR A 84 6.00 -6.72 3.89
N MET A 85 5.28 -7.13 4.92
CA MET A 85 5.54 -6.77 6.32
C MET A 85 5.44 -8.03 7.18
N PRO A 86 6.47 -8.36 7.97
CA PRO A 86 6.35 -9.40 8.98
C PRO A 86 5.48 -8.89 10.12
N VAL A 87 4.57 -9.71 10.63
CA VAL A 87 3.72 -9.36 11.77
C VAL A 87 3.74 -10.50 12.79
N SER A 88 3.69 -10.18 14.07
CA SER A 88 3.52 -11.17 15.13
C SER A 88 2.34 -10.82 16.01
N PHE A 89 1.64 -11.85 16.46
CA PHE A 89 0.52 -11.71 17.38
C PHE A 89 0.64 -12.69 18.52
N ARG A 90 0.35 -12.18 19.72
CA ARG A 90 0.37 -12.89 20.98
C ARG A 90 -1.07 -13.08 21.44
N SER A 91 -1.53 -14.32 21.48
CA SER A 91 -2.84 -14.67 21.98
C SER A 91 -2.74 -15.09 23.44
N THR A 92 -3.57 -14.50 24.30
CA THR A 92 -3.70 -14.86 25.71
C THR A 92 -5.11 -15.42 25.93
N GLY A 93 -5.19 -16.72 26.15
CA GLY A 93 -6.44 -17.37 26.55
C GLY A 93 -6.67 -17.21 28.04
N THR A 94 -7.86 -16.77 28.43
CA THR A 94 -8.33 -16.75 29.82
C THR A 94 -9.57 -17.62 29.91
N THR A 95 -9.48 -18.76 30.59
CA THR A 95 -10.64 -19.60 30.88
C THR A 95 -11.30 -19.16 32.18
N CYS A 96 -12.61 -19.34 32.32
CA CYS A 96 -13.25 -19.25 33.63
C CYS A 96 -12.62 -20.33 34.53
N CYS A 97 -12.23 -19.94 35.75
CA CYS A 97 -11.38 -20.67 36.69
C CYS A 97 -9.85 -20.50 36.44
N PRO A 98 -9.05 -20.22 37.48
CA PRO A 98 -7.72 -19.59 37.37
C PRO A 98 -6.57 -20.57 37.04
N ILE A 99 -6.83 -21.66 36.30
CA ILE A 99 -5.90 -22.80 36.25
C ILE A 99 -4.86 -22.69 35.13
N ALA A 100 -5.11 -21.92 34.05
CA ALA A 100 -4.08 -21.69 33.03
C ALA A 100 -4.33 -20.42 32.21
N HIS A 101 -3.27 -19.65 31.96
CA HIS A 101 -3.23 -18.57 30.97
C HIS A 101 -2.30 -18.98 29.83
N PRO A 102 -2.73 -19.82 28.87
CA PRO A 102 -1.90 -20.16 27.73
C PRO A 102 -1.61 -18.89 26.92
N ILE A 103 -0.33 -18.59 26.77
CA ILE A 103 0.18 -17.52 25.91
C ILE A 103 0.76 -18.18 24.68
N THR A 104 0.18 -17.91 23.52
CA THR A 104 0.68 -18.42 22.24
C THR A 104 1.17 -17.25 21.40
N SER A 105 2.42 -17.30 20.94
CA SER A 105 2.94 -16.38 19.92
C SER A 105 2.77 -17.01 18.55
N THR A 106 2.29 -16.25 17.58
CA THR A 106 2.18 -16.69 16.19
C THR A 106 2.80 -15.63 15.29
N HIS A 107 3.66 -16.09 14.39
CA HIS A 107 4.29 -15.26 13.37
C HIS A 107 3.50 -15.37 12.07
N GLY A 108 3.29 -14.23 11.43
CA GLY A 108 2.54 -14.11 10.21
C GLY A 108 3.17 -13.11 9.25
N ALA A 109 2.48 -12.93 8.13
CA ALA A 109 2.86 -11.98 7.10
C ALA A 109 1.68 -11.10 6.74
N SER A 110 1.98 -9.85 6.39
CA SER A 110 1.03 -8.94 5.78
C SER A 110 1.54 -8.47 4.43
N TRP A 111 0.69 -8.61 3.42
CA TRP A 111 0.93 -8.19 2.04
C TRP A 111 0.02 -7.03 1.67
N GLU A 112 0.56 -6.07 0.93
CA GLU A 112 -0.11 -4.88 0.44
C GLU A 112 0.20 -4.68 -1.05
N PHE A 113 -0.84 -4.47 -1.86
CA PHE A 113 -0.74 -4.19 -3.30
C PHE A 113 -1.19 -2.75 -3.64
N PRO A 114 -0.33 -1.72 -3.49
CA PRO A 114 -0.72 -0.34 -3.77
C PRO A 114 -0.69 -0.05 -5.28
N LEU A 115 -1.68 0.69 -5.75
CA LEU A 115 -1.72 1.30 -7.08
C LEU A 115 -1.73 2.82 -6.91
N LEU A 116 -0.65 3.48 -7.32
CA LEU A 116 -0.39 4.90 -7.04
C LEU A 116 -0.18 5.69 -8.33
N GLY A 117 -0.61 6.95 -8.30
CA GLY A 117 -0.26 7.97 -9.28
C GLY A 117 0.45 9.14 -8.59
N ASP A 118 1.69 9.40 -8.99
CA ASP A 118 2.50 10.52 -8.50
C ASP A 118 2.64 11.61 -9.56
N TYR A 119 2.69 12.85 -9.12
CA TYR A 119 2.98 14.02 -9.93
C TYR A 119 4.27 14.70 -9.46
N ARG A 120 5.20 14.94 -10.39
CA ARG A 120 6.46 15.66 -10.15
C ARG A 120 6.29 17.15 -10.40
N TRP A 121 6.58 17.95 -9.38
CA TRP A 121 6.39 19.40 -9.41
C TRP A 121 7.48 20.12 -10.21
N LEU A 122 8.72 19.69 -10.03
CA LEU A 122 9.91 20.31 -10.62
C LEU A 122 10.57 19.41 -11.66
N ASN A 123 11.32 20.05 -12.56
CA ASN A 123 12.21 19.38 -13.49
C ASN A 123 13.64 19.40 -12.93
N GLY A 124 14.46 18.39 -13.25
CA GLY A 124 15.88 18.36 -12.88
C GLY A 124 16.34 17.02 -12.31
N ALA A 125 17.45 17.02 -11.57
CA ALA A 125 17.95 15.83 -10.90
C ALA A 125 17.20 15.54 -9.59
N VAL A 126 16.76 16.58 -8.88
CA VAL A 126 15.97 16.47 -7.64
C VAL A 126 14.57 17.00 -7.91
N ARG A 127 13.56 16.14 -7.77
CA ARG A 127 12.17 16.43 -8.14
C ARG A 127 11.25 16.06 -6.97
N PRO A 128 10.71 17.05 -6.23
CA PRO A 128 9.65 16.79 -5.28
C PRO A 128 8.44 16.21 -6.01
N PHE A 129 7.77 15.26 -5.38
CA PHE A 129 6.54 14.67 -5.90
C PHE A 129 5.49 14.56 -4.79
N SER A 130 4.24 14.56 -5.23
CA SER A 130 3.10 14.19 -4.40
C SER A 130 2.17 13.35 -5.23
N GLY A 131 1.49 12.41 -4.59
CA GLY A 131 0.67 11.45 -5.27
C GLY A 131 -0.37 10.86 -4.36
N GLY A 132 -1.10 9.92 -4.93
CA GLY A 132 -2.06 9.14 -4.21
C GLY A 132 -2.63 8.06 -5.09
N GLY A 133 -3.47 7.22 -4.49
CA GLY A 133 -4.10 6.13 -5.21
C GLY A 133 -4.87 5.23 -4.28
N LEU A 134 -4.89 3.96 -4.63
CA LEU A 134 -5.69 2.95 -3.95
C LEU A 134 -4.84 1.76 -3.55
N MET A 135 -5.03 1.34 -2.32
CA MET A 135 -4.59 0.07 -1.78
C MET A 135 -5.53 -1.01 -2.30
N ILE A 136 -5.29 -1.57 -3.49
CA ILE A 136 -6.30 -2.41 -4.17
C ILE A 136 -6.55 -3.77 -3.49
N GLY A 137 -5.61 -4.21 -2.67
CA GLY A 137 -5.74 -5.43 -1.89
C GLY A 137 -4.75 -5.49 -0.75
N ASN A 138 -5.14 -6.19 0.31
CA ASN A 138 -4.25 -6.57 1.38
C ASN A 138 -4.55 -8.00 1.84
N ARG A 139 -3.53 -8.68 2.36
CA ARG A 139 -3.70 -10.01 2.99
C ARG A 139 -2.86 -10.06 4.23
N THR A 140 -3.49 -10.36 5.37
CA THR A 140 -2.80 -10.47 6.66
C THR A 140 -3.07 -11.84 7.25
N SER A 141 -2.04 -12.55 7.69
CA SER A 141 -2.18 -13.82 8.41
C SER A 141 -3.08 -13.65 9.64
N GLY A 142 -4.15 -14.45 9.74
CA GLY A 142 -5.11 -14.38 10.85
C GLY A 142 -6.08 -13.18 10.80
N GLY A 143 -6.03 -12.37 9.73
CA GLY A 143 -6.92 -11.24 9.50
C GLY A 143 -7.84 -11.44 8.29
N GLN A 144 -8.83 -10.56 8.13
CA GLN A 144 -9.67 -10.51 6.94
C GLN A 144 -9.03 -9.63 5.86
N SER A 145 -9.31 -9.97 4.60
CA SER A 145 -9.01 -9.10 3.45
C SER A 145 -9.87 -7.85 3.55
N GLN A 146 -9.27 -6.67 3.48
CA GLN A 146 -10.01 -5.41 3.56
C GLN A 146 -10.33 -4.86 2.17
N SER A 147 -11.39 -4.05 2.11
CA SER A 147 -11.75 -3.27 0.94
C SER A 147 -10.63 -2.31 0.52
N PRO A 148 -10.63 -1.86 -0.75
CA PRO A 148 -9.68 -0.86 -1.21
C PRO A 148 -9.66 0.39 -0.32
N ALA A 149 -8.46 0.87 -0.02
CA ALA A 149 -8.25 2.01 0.85
C ALA A 149 -7.53 3.15 0.10
N PRO A 150 -7.95 4.42 0.26
CA PRO A 150 -7.22 5.54 -0.31
C PRO A 150 -5.84 5.68 0.34
N VAL A 151 -4.87 6.01 -0.50
CA VAL A 151 -3.47 6.24 -0.16
C VAL A 151 -3.06 7.61 -0.65
N VAL A 152 -2.30 8.34 0.16
CA VAL A 152 -1.65 9.59 -0.21
C VAL A 152 -0.15 9.43 0.02
N SER A 153 0.65 9.84 -0.95
CA SER A 153 2.11 9.75 -0.94
C SER A 153 2.74 11.11 -1.19
N GLY A 154 3.93 11.33 -0.65
CA GLY A 154 4.73 12.51 -0.94
C GLY A 154 6.19 12.29 -0.63
N GLY A 155 7.08 12.90 -1.41
CA GLY A 155 8.50 12.67 -1.24
C GLY A 155 9.36 13.43 -2.24
N VAL A 156 10.59 12.98 -2.36
CA VAL A 156 11.57 13.55 -3.27
C VAL A 156 12.16 12.45 -4.14
N GLU A 157 12.20 12.68 -5.44
CA GLU A 157 12.88 11.82 -6.40
C GLU A 157 14.27 12.40 -6.69
N TRP A 158 15.32 11.59 -6.57
CA TRP A 158 16.66 11.93 -7.01
C TRP A 158 17.08 11.03 -8.17
N LEU A 159 17.17 11.61 -9.36
CA LEU A 159 17.59 10.98 -10.60
C LEU A 159 19.10 11.13 -10.79
N ARG A 160 19.80 10.00 -10.96
CA ARG A 160 21.20 9.93 -11.39
C ARG A 160 21.33 8.93 -12.54
N GLN A 161 21.46 9.44 -13.75
CA GLN A 161 21.50 8.63 -14.99
C GLN A 161 20.25 7.73 -15.14
N ARG A 162 20.40 6.42 -14.93
CA ARG A 162 19.31 5.43 -14.98
C ARG A 162 18.80 5.00 -13.60
N PHE A 163 19.48 5.40 -12.53
CA PHE A 163 19.09 5.08 -11.17
C PHE A 163 18.29 6.23 -10.56
N VAL A 164 17.29 5.87 -9.78
CA VAL A 164 16.41 6.79 -9.07
C VAL A 164 16.39 6.38 -7.60
N ILE A 165 16.64 7.33 -6.72
CA ILE A 165 16.46 7.16 -5.28
C ILE A 165 15.23 7.97 -4.88
N ARG A 166 14.32 7.36 -4.12
CA ARG A 166 13.01 7.94 -3.83
C ARG A 166 12.62 7.75 -2.35
N PRO A 167 13.08 8.63 -1.44
CA PRO A 167 12.43 8.77 -0.14
C PRO A 167 10.97 9.21 -0.28
N GLU A 168 10.07 8.50 0.39
CA GLU A 168 8.62 8.69 0.35
C GLU A 168 8.03 8.57 1.76
N VAL A 169 7.06 9.44 2.05
CA VAL A 169 6.14 9.29 3.18
C VAL A 169 4.76 8.96 2.63
N ARG A 170 4.13 7.95 3.20
CA ARG A 170 2.82 7.45 2.77
C ARG A 170 1.83 7.43 3.92
N TYR A 171 0.62 7.85 3.64
CA TYR A 171 -0.52 7.77 4.53
C TYR A 171 -1.63 6.95 3.88
N THR A 172 -2.14 5.95 4.60
CA THR A 172 -3.23 5.08 4.16
C THR A 172 -4.39 5.17 5.14
N HIS A 173 -5.61 5.32 4.63
CA HIS A 173 -6.83 5.35 5.44
C HIS A 173 -7.72 4.15 5.15
N TYR A 174 -7.76 3.18 6.06
CA TYR A 174 -8.55 1.97 5.90
C TYR A 174 -10.01 2.19 6.34
N PRO A 175 -11.01 1.75 5.55
CA PRO A 175 -12.40 1.75 5.98
C PRO A 175 -12.60 0.77 7.15
N GLN A 176 -13.21 1.25 8.24
CA GLN A 176 -13.52 0.41 9.38
C GLN A 176 -14.62 -0.58 9.00
N HIS A 177 -14.33 -1.87 9.20
CA HIS A 177 -15.35 -2.91 9.15
C HIS A 177 -15.65 -3.34 10.58
N PRO A 178 -16.93 -3.43 10.99
CA PRO A 178 -17.28 -4.05 12.26
C PRO A 178 -16.87 -5.52 12.20
N SER A 179 -15.77 -5.85 12.87
CA SER A 179 -15.20 -7.20 12.87
C SER A 179 -15.98 -8.07 13.84
N SER A 180 -16.92 -8.86 13.35
CA SER A 180 -17.44 -10.03 14.04
C SER A 180 -16.57 -11.24 13.66
N ASN A 181 -15.82 -11.80 14.62
CA ASN A 181 -14.99 -13.01 14.51
C ASN A 181 -13.64 -12.89 13.75
N VAL A 182 -12.82 -11.90 14.06
CA VAL A 182 -11.44 -11.82 13.53
C VAL A 182 -10.45 -11.64 14.69
N ALA A 183 -9.33 -12.35 14.67
CA ALA A 183 -8.30 -12.27 15.71
C ALA A 183 -7.51 -10.95 15.65
N VAL A 184 -7.31 -10.41 14.44
CA VAL A 184 -6.49 -9.21 14.20
C VAL A 184 -7.11 -8.33 13.12
N GLY A 185 -7.21 -7.02 13.38
CA GLY A 185 -7.61 -6.01 12.41
C GLY A 185 -6.47 -5.06 12.06
N ARG A 186 -6.63 -4.25 11.01
CA ARG A 186 -5.75 -3.10 10.76
C ARG A 186 -6.32 -1.84 11.41
N PRO A 187 -5.46 -0.91 11.88
CA PRO A 187 -5.92 0.37 12.35
C PRO A 187 -6.50 1.19 11.20
N ARG A 188 -7.32 2.19 11.56
CA ARG A 188 -8.00 3.06 10.60
C ARG A 188 -7.01 3.87 9.77
N THR A 189 -5.85 4.18 10.31
CA THR A 189 -4.85 5.06 9.70
C THR A 189 -3.48 4.43 9.84
N GLN A 190 -2.69 4.45 8.78
CA GLN A 190 -1.31 3.97 8.80
C GLN A 190 -0.40 5.00 8.13
N ILE A 191 0.73 5.30 8.77
CA ILE A 191 1.78 6.16 8.22
C ILE A 191 3.03 5.31 8.03
N GLN A 192 3.65 5.41 6.85
CA GLN A 192 4.85 4.66 6.48
C GLN A 192 5.91 5.62 5.95
N ILE A 193 7.16 5.37 6.31
CA ILE A 193 8.33 5.98 5.67
C ILE A 193 9.00 4.91 4.84
N LEU A 194 9.25 5.22 3.56
CA LEU A 194 9.77 4.31 2.57
C LEU A 194 10.96 4.96 1.86
N ILE A 195 11.92 4.14 1.45
CA ILE A 195 13.01 4.51 0.55
C ILE A 195 12.95 3.54 -0.62
N GLY A 196 12.66 4.09 -1.80
CA GLY A 196 12.69 3.39 -3.07
C GLY A 196 14.03 3.53 -3.78
N VAL A 197 14.49 2.45 -4.39
CA VAL A 197 15.54 2.48 -5.41
C VAL A 197 14.97 1.92 -6.69
N ALA A 198 15.04 2.69 -7.77
CA ALA A 198 14.48 2.30 -9.04
C ALA A 198 15.49 2.38 -10.18
N TYR A 199 15.25 1.56 -11.20
CA TYR A 199 15.97 1.59 -12.45
C TYR A 199 15.01 1.97 -13.58
N ARG A 200 15.37 3.02 -14.31
CA ARG A 200 14.60 3.60 -15.41
C ARG A 200 15.14 3.13 -16.75
N MET A 201 14.27 2.48 -17.53
CA MET A 201 14.52 1.94 -18.86
C MET A 201 13.95 2.87 -19.94
#